data_AF-A0A3A9XTV6-F1
#
_entry.id   AF-A0A3A9XTV6-F1
#
_cell.length_a   1.000
_cell.length_b   1.000
_cell.length_c   1.000
_cell.angle_alpha   90.00
_cell.angle_beta   90.00
_cell.angle_gamma   90.00
#
_symmetry.space_group_name_H-M   'P 1'
#
loop_
_entity.id
_entity.type
_entity.pdbx_description
1 polymer ?
#
loop_
_entity_poly.entity_id
_entity_poly.type
_entity_poly.pdbx_seq_one_letter_code
_entity_poly.pdbx_strand_id
1 'polypeptide(L)'
;MKNFKIYYIHIFFICSSFSLIAQDTTTEYIETEAVIQEINFKVRSRRSSATAKVAYKTLEGDSLTSTVKLMHIPFIGPLDNEGDTIKILYNKETPLLLTTKSNSFWQSYGLYILILIGVIILIYRFIKRPK
;
A
#
# COMPACT_ATOMS: atom_id res chain seq x y z
N MET A 1 41.59 -4.98 -16.37
CA MET A 1 40.46 -5.94 -16.39
C MET A 1 39.53 -5.91 -15.16
N LYS A 2 39.70 -5.03 -14.15
CA LYS A 2 38.78 -4.95 -12.99
C LYS A 2 37.48 -4.18 -13.25
N ASN A 3 37.51 -3.18 -14.14
CA ASN A 3 36.37 -2.28 -14.38
C ASN A 3 35.26 -2.91 -15.24
N PHE A 4 35.58 -3.92 -16.05
CA PHE A 4 34.61 -4.59 -16.94
C PHE A 4 33.55 -5.39 -16.15
N LYS A 5 33.93 -5.98 -15.01
CA LYS A 5 33.00 -6.70 -14.10
C LYS A 5 31.95 -5.78 -13.48
N ILE A 6 32.27 -4.50 -13.26
CA ILE A 6 31.36 -3.52 -12.67
C ILE A 6 30.25 -3.11 -13.66
N TYR A 7 30.56 -3.02 -14.95
CA TYR A 7 29.55 -2.71 -15.98
C TYR A 7 28.49 -3.80 -16.12
N TYR A 8 28.88 -5.08 -16.03
CA TYR A 8 27.92 -6.19 -16.07
C TYR A 8 26.94 -6.18 -14.89
N ILE A 9 27.38 -5.78 -13.70
CA ILE A 9 26.52 -5.62 -12.52
C ILE A 9 25.49 -4.49 -12.73
N HIS A 10 25.90 -3.38 -13.36
CA HIS A 10 24.98 -2.27 -13.67
C HIS A 10 23.97 -2.63 -14.77
N ILE A 11 24.39 -3.38 -15.80
CA ILE A 11 23.52 -3.89 -16.87
C ILE A 11 22.50 -4.90 -16.34
N PHE A 12 22.93 -5.81 -15.45
CA PHE A 12 22.04 -6.76 -14.79
C PHE A 12 20.96 -6.05 -13.95
N PHE A 13 21.34 -4.99 -13.23
CA PHE A 13 20.40 -4.18 -12.46
C PHE A 13 19.36 -3.48 -13.35
N ILE A 14 19.78 -2.96 -14.51
CA ILE A 14 18.90 -2.29 -15.48
C ILE A 14 17.92 -3.28 -16.14
N CYS A 15 18.36 -4.47 -16.53
CA CYS A 15 17.49 -5.51 -17.10
C CYS A 15 16.45 -6.03 -16.10
N SER A 16 16.79 -6.08 -14.80
CA SER A 16 15.88 -6.53 -13.73
C SER A 16 14.72 -5.56 -13.48
N SER A 17 14.88 -4.28 -13.86
CA SER A 17 13.84 -3.24 -13.69
C SER A 17 12.69 -3.33 -14.70
N PHE A 18 12.84 -4.08 -15.81
CA PHE A 18 11.83 -4.16 -16.87
C PHE A 18 10.74 -5.21 -16.62
N SER A 19 10.83 -6.00 -15.55
CA SER A 19 9.84 -7.05 -15.24
C SER A 19 8.65 -6.55 -14.40
N LEU A 20 8.48 -5.24 -14.21
CA LEU A 20 7.29 -4.65 -13.57
C LEU A 20 6.12 -4.63 -14.56
N ILE A 21 5.71 -5.79 -15.06
CA ILE A 21 4.38 -5.94 -15.66
C ILE A 21 3.41 -5.96 -14.48
N ALA A 22 2.71 -4.85 -14.26
CA ALA A 22 1.59 -4.79 -13.34
C ALA A 22 0.55 -5.84 -13.75
N GLN A 23 0.17 -6.72 -12.81
CA GLN A 23 -0.94 -7.64 -13.00
C GLN A 23 -2.22 -6.81 -13.17
N ASP A 24 -2.73 -6.79 -14.39
CA ASP A 24 -4.01 -6.17 -14.71
C ASP A 24 -5.11 -7.00 -14.05
N THR A 25 -5.53 -6.55 -12.87
CA THR A 25 -6.64 -7.15 -12.11
C THR A 25 -7.88 -6.35 -12.46
N THR A 26 -8.52 -6.73 -13.57
CA THR A 26 -9.80 -6.20 -14.06
C THR A 26 -10.98 -6.57 -13.15
N THR A 27 -10.82 -6.41 -11.85
CA THR A 27 -11.93 -6.34 -10.90
C THR A 27 -12.35 -4.88 -10.78
N GLU A 28 -13.55 -4.56 -11.28
CA GLU A 28 -14.11 -3.21 -11.23
C GLU A 28 -14.52 -2.88 -9.79
N TYR A 29 -13.64 -2.16 -9.09
CA TYR A 29 -13.93 -1.61 -7.77
C TYR A 29 -14.56 -0.23 -7.89
N ILE A 30 -15.65 -0.02 -7.15
CA ILE A 30 -16.35 1.27 -7.10
C ILE A 30 -15.97 1.95 -5.79
N GLU A 31 -15.53 3.21 -5.89
CA GLU A 31 -15.20 4.05 -4.75
C GLU A 31 -16.47 4.69 -4.17
N THR A 32 -16.67 4.55 -2.86
CA THR A 32 -17.79 5.16 -2.14
C THR A 32 -17.36 5.60 -0.75
N GLU A 33 -18.16 6.46 -0.13
CA GLU A 33 -17.96 6.93 1.23
C GLU A 33 -18.72 6.05 2.21
N ALA A 34 -18.06 5.72 3.32
CA ALA A 34 -18.60 4.87 4.36
C ALA A 34 -18.38 5.47 5.73
N VAL A 35 -19.39 5.37 6.60
CA VAL A 35 -19.32 5.86 7.98
C VAL A 35 -18.92 4.71 8.90
N ILE A 36 -17.92 4.92 9.73
CA ILE A 36 -17.46 3.95 10.72
C ILE A 36 -18.50 3.85 11.85
N GLN A 37 -19.03 2.65 12.07
CA GLN A 37 -19.96 2.36 13.16
C GLN A 37 -19.26 1.85 14.42
N GLU A 38 -18.28 0.96 14.25
CA GLU A 38 -17.61 0.30 15.36
C GLU A 38 -16.18 -0.05 14.95
N ILE A 39 -15.22 0.17 15.86
CA ILE A 39 -13.82 -0.16 15.65
C ILE A 39 -13.39 -1.30 16.56
N ASN A 40 -12.87 -2.37 15.95
CA ASN A 40 -12.30 -3.51 16.64
C ASN A 40 -10.78 -3.55 16.44
N PHE A 41 -10.03 -3.26 17.50
CA PHE A 41 -8.57 -3.36 17.52
C PHE A 41 -8.11 -4.55 18.35
N LYS A 42 -7.27 -5.41 17.77
CA LYS A 42 -6.73 -6.60 18.44
C LYS A 42 -5.21 -6.63 18.32
N VAL A 43 -4.54 -6.83 19.45
CA VAL A 43 -3.10 -7.05 19.53
C VAL A 43 -2.84 -8.50 19.93
N ARG A 44 -2.03 -9.21 19.15
CA ARG A 44 -1.54 -10.57 19.43
C ARG A 44 -0.03 -10.60 19.32
N SER A 45 0.66 -10.60 20.46
CA SER A 45 2.12 -10.63 20.54
C SER A 45 2.73 -9.55 19.65
N ARG A 46 3.46 -9.90 18.59
CA ARG A 46 4.12 -8.97 17.66
C ARG A 46 3.22 -8.47 16.51
N ARG A 47 1.94 -8.83 16.50
CA ARG A 47 1.01 -8.45 15.42
C ARG A 47 -0.17 -7.69 15.98
N SER A 48 -0.64 -6.70 15.23
CA SER A 48 -1.87 -5.96 15.51
C SER A 48 -2.78 -6.02 14.28
N SER A 49 -4.08 -5.88 14.52
CA SER A 49 -5.08 -5.75 13.47
C SER A 49 -6.16 -4.78 13.92
N ALA A 50 -6.49 -3.82 13.07
CA ALA A 50 -7.66 -2.95 13.23
C ALA A 50 -8.67 -3.27 12.13
N THR A 51 -9.92 -3.50 12.53
CA THR A 51 -11.05 -3.72 11.63
C THR A 51 -12.19 -2.81 12.04
N ALA A 52 -12.88 -2.19 11.10
CA ALA A 52 -14.04 -1.38 11.36
C ALA A 52 -15.28 -1.95 10.68
N LYS A 53 -16.40 -1.92 11.38
CA LYS A 53 -17.73 -2.12 10.78
C LYS A 53 -18.17 -0.78 10.21
N VAL A 54 -18.50 -0.76 8.91
CA VAL A 54 -18.84 0.47 8.19
C VAL A 54 -20.19 0.35 7.52
N ALA A 55 -20.92 1.46 7.46
CA ALA A 55 -22.14 1.60 6.68
C ALA A 55 -21.90 2.47 5.46
N TYR A 56 -22.34 2.00 4.30
CA TYR A 56 -22.15 2.69 3.02
C TYR A 56 -23.35 2.46 2.11
N LYS A 57 -23.46 3.32 1.10
CA LYS A 57 -24.47 3.20 0.06
C LYS A 57 -23.85 2.65 -1.22
N THR A 58 -24.52 1.67 -1.82
CA THR A 58 -24.19 1.20 -3.17
C THR A 58 -24.67 2.21 -4.22
N LEU A 59 -24.18 2.10 -5.46
CA LEU A 59 -24.69 2.90 -6.57
C LEU A 59 -26.20 2.75 -6.81
N GLU A 60 -26.77 1.60 -6.41
CA GLU A 60 -28.20 1.30 -6.54
C GLU A 60 -29.04 1.97 -5.43
N GLY A 61 -28.39 2.58 -4.44
CA GLY A 61 -29.04 3.30 -3.33
C GLY A 61 -29.23 2.45 -2.07
N ASP A 62 -28.87 1.17 -2.11
CA ASP A 62 -28.99 0.26 -0.97
C ASP A 62 -27.97 0.61 0.12
N SER A 63 -28.44 0.64 1.36
CA SER A 63 -27.60 0.85 2.53
C SER A 63 -27.12 -0.50 3.06
N LEU A 64 -25.82 -0.76 2.95
CA LEU A 64 -25.19 -2.00 3.39
C LEU A 64 -24.26 -1.75 4.57
N THR A 65 -24.03 -2.81 5.34
CA THR A 65 -23.01 -2.83 6.39
C THR A 65 -22.03 -3.97 6.13
N SER A 66 -20.74 -3.68 6.20
CA SER A 66 -19.69 -4.69 6.06
C SER A 66 -18.46 -4.30 6.89
N THR A 67 -17.47 -5.19 6.96
CA THR A 67 -16.26 -5.02 7.76
C THR A 67 -15.07 -4.75 6.86
N VAL A 68 -14.31 -3.69 7.18
CA VAL A 68 -13.10 -3.31 6.46
C VAL A 68 -11.90 -3.37 7.39
N LYS A 69 -10.72 -3.59 6.81
CA LYS A 69 -9.46 -3.47 7.55
C LYS A 69 -9.03 -2.01 7.56
N LEU A 70 -8.77 -1.45 8.74
CA LEU A 70 -8.26 -0.08 8.87
C LEU A 70 -6.72 -0.06 8.89
N MET A 71 -6.18 1.04 8.38
CA MET A 71 -4.80 1.44 8.65
C MET A 71 -4.66 1.70 10.15
N HIS A 72 -3.63 1.12 10.75
CA HIS A 72 -3.37 1.27 12.16
C HIS A 72 -1.89 1.24 12.44
N ILE A 73 -1.51 1.93 13.51
CA ILE A 73 -0.16 1.87 14.04
C ILE A 73 -0.09 0.65 14.97
N PRO A 74 0.93 -0.23 14.80
CA PRO A 74 1.11 -1.35 15.70
C PRO A 74 1.17 -0.91 17.17
N PHE A 75 0.51 -1.67 18.04
CA PHE A 75 0.42 -1.44 19.50
C PHE A 75 -0.31 -0.16 19.96
N ILE A 76 -0.51 0.82 19.07
CA ILE A 76 -1.16 2.10 19.40
C ILE A 76 -2.65 2.07 19.03
N GLY A 77 -2.99 1.65 17.82
CA GLY A 77 -4.38 1.60 17.36
C GLY A 77 -4.61 2.19 15.97
N PRO A 78 -5.88 2.20 15.50
CA PRO A 78 -6.28 2.84 14.26
C PRO A 78 -6.15 4.37 14.34
N LEU A 79 -6.01 5.01 13.18
CA LEU A 79 -5.91 6.47 13.06
C LEU A 79 -7.30 7.14 13.04
N ASP A 80 -8.30 6.40 12.55
CA ASP A 80 -9.69 6.86 12.41
C ASP A 80 -10.51 6.53 13.67
N ASN A 81 -11.60 7.27 13.89
CA ASN A 81 -12.51 7.12 15.03
C ASN A 81 -13.92 6.68 14.60
N GLU A 82 -14.73 6.26 15.57
CA GLU A 82 -16.15 5.96 15.34
C GLU A 82 -16.91 7.23 14.93
N GLY A 83 -17.72 7.13 13.87
CA GLY A 83 -18.40 8.26 13.25
C GLY A 83 -17.63 8.94 12.12
N ASP A 84 -16.35 8.63 11.92
CA ASP A 84 -15.58 9.20 10.81
C ASP A 84 -16.03 8.60 9.47
N THR A 85 -15.98 9.43 8.42
CA THR A 85 -16.25 9.01 7.04
C THR A 85 -14.94 8.62 6.35
N ILE A 86 -14.86 7.39 5.87
CA ILE A 86 -13.72 6.85 5.14
C ILE A 86 -14.09 6.48 3.71
N LYS A 87 -13.09 6.51 2.82
CA LYS A 87 -13.26 6.07 1.43
C LYS A 87 -12.97 4.57 1.30
N ILE A 88 -13.95 3.84 0.82
CA ILE A 88 -13.86 2.40 0.60
C ILE A 88 -14.07 2.08 -0.87
N LEU A 89 -13.52 0.94 -1.27
CA LEU A 89 -13.64 0.35 -2.59
C LEU A 89 -14.40 -0.96 -2.42
N TYR A 90 -15.58 -1.06 -3.01
CA TYR A 90 -16.37 -2.29 -3.01
C TYR A 90 -16.34 -2.94 -4.38
N ASN A 91 -16.34 -4.28 -4.42
CA ASN A 91 -16.42 -5.02 -5.68
C ASN A 91 -17.86 -4.99 -6.21
N LYS A 92 -18.05 -4.58 -7.46
CA LYS A 92 -19.37 -4.52 -8.10
C LYS A 92 -20.10 -5.87 -8.13
N GLU A 93 -19.38 -6.96 -8.37
CA GLU A 93 -19.94 -8.32 -8.42
C GLU A 93 -20.28 -8.88 -7.03
N THR A 94 -19.55 -8.42 -6.01
CA THR A 94 -19.66 -8.89 -4.63
C THR A 94 -19.56 -7.71 -3.65
N PRO A 95 -20.64 -6.94 -3.47
CA PRO A 95 -20.58 -5.66 -2.73
C PRO A 95 -20.16 -5.81 -1.27
N LEU A 96 -20.29 -7.00 -0.67
CA LEU A 96 -19.80 -7.30 0.68
C LEU A 96 -18.27 -7.30 0.81
N LEU A 97 -17.53 -7.52 -0.30
CA LEU A 97 -16.08 -7.47 -0.31
C LEU A 97 -15.61 -6.02 -0.40
N LEU A 98 -15.21 -5.50 0.75
CA LEU A 98 -14.71 -4.16 0.92
C LEU A 98 -13.20 -4.14 1.07
N THR A 99 -12.57 -3.17 0.42
CA THR A 99 -11.17 -2.82 0.65
C THR A 99 -11.08 -1.34 0.95
N THR A 100 -10.26 -0.96 1.93
CA THR A 100 -9.94 0.45 2.10
C THR A 100 -9.03 0.88 0.97
N LYS A 101 -9.22 2.10 0.46
CA LYS A 101 -8.26 2.74 -0.44
C LYS A 101 -7.01 3.16 0.35
N SER A 102 -6.32 2.20 0.93
CA SER A 102 -4.97 2.41 1.46
C SER A 102 -4.00 2.04 0.36
N ASN A 103 -3.52 3.03 -0.37
CA ASN A 103 -2.24 2.85 -1.03
C ASN A 103 -1.23 2.59 0.08
N SER A 104 -0.75 1.35 0.20
CA SER A 104 0.30 1.03 1.17
C SER A 104 1.43 2.03 0.96
N PHE A 105 1.90 2.69 2.03
CA PHE A 105 2.98 3.66 1.94
C PHE A 105 4.16 3.10 1.14
N TRP A 106 4.45 1.81 1.31
CA TRP A 106 5.47 1.10 0.55
C TRP A 106 5.13 0.89 -0.94
N GLN A 107 3.87 0.68 -1.30
CA GLN A 107 3.44 0.61 -2.70
C GLN A 107 3.56 1.96 -3.39
N SER A 108 3.16 3.06 -2.75
CA SER A 108 3.26 4.40 -3.35
C SER A 108 4.66 4.96 -3.35
N TYR A 109 5.43 4.75 -2.28
CA TYR A 109 6.70 5.45 -2.07
C TYR A 109 7.96 4.56 -2.10
N GLY A 110 7.82 3.23 -2.08
CA GLY A 110 8.94 2.31 -1.99
C GLY A 110 9.94 2.45 -3.14
N LEU A 111 9.45 2.62 -4.37
CA LEU A 111 10.32 2.80 -5.55
C LEU A 111 11.11 4.11 -5.46
N TYR A 112 10.48 5.22 -5.06
CA TYR A 112 11.16 6.50 -4.89
C TYR A 112 12.25 6.44 -3.81
N ILE A 113 11.99 5.74 -2.71
CA ILE A 113 12.98 5.53 -1.63
C ILE A 113 14.17 4.70 -2.14
N LEU A 114 13.93 3.62 -2.89
CA LEU A 114 14.98 2.79 -3.49
C LEU A 114 15.87 3.58 -4.46
N ILE A 115 15.26 4.41 -5.31
CA ILE A 115 16.00 5.29 -6.23
C ILE A 115 16.86 6.28 -5.44
N LEU A 116 16.30 6.92 -4.41
CA LEU A 116 17.03 7.87 -3.58
C LEU A 116 18.27 7.23 -2.91
N ILE A 117 18.10 6.04 -2.33
CA ILE A 117 19.20 5.28 -1.72
C ILE A 117 20.27 4.94 -2.78
N GLY A 118 19.86 4.50 -3.97
CA GLY A 118 20.77 4.22 -5.08
C GLY A 118 21.61 5.43 -5.50
N VAL A 119 20.99 6.61 -5.58
CA VAL A 119 21.66 7.87 -5.90
C VAL A 119 22.66 8.25 -4.81
N ILE A 120 22.28 8.16 -3.53
CA ILE A 120 23.17 8.47 -2.39
C ILE A 120 24.42 7.57 -2.43
N ILE A 121 24.25 6.26 -2.64
CA ILE A 121 25.36 5.30 -2.72
C ILE A 121 26.27 5.61 -3.91
N LEU A 122 25.70 5.95 -5.07
CA LEU A 122 26.45 6.32 -6.27
C LEU A 122 27.32 7.57 -6.03
N ILE A 123 26.73 8.63 -5.49
CA ILE A 123 27.43 9.88 -5.17
C ILE A 123 28.54 9.61 -4.15
N TYR A 124 28.21 8.92 -3.06
CA TYR A 124 29.18 8.56 -2.02
C TYR A 124 30.37 7.78 -2.59
N ARG A 125 30.11 6.80 -3.47
CA ARG A 125 31.16 6.02 -4.14
C ARG A 125 32.01 6.88 -5.08
N PHE A 126 31.41 7.87 -5.75
CA PHE A 126 32.13 8.75 -6.66
C PHE A 126 33.08 9.70 -5.91
N ILE A 127 32.63 10.26 -4.78
CA ILE A 127 33.43 11.16 -3.93
C ILE A 127 34.57 10.41 -3.25
N LYS A 128 34.35 9.16 -2.80
CA LYS A 128 35.37 8.36 -2.11
C LYS A 128 36.31 7.56 -3.01
N ARG A 129 36.26 7.73 -4.34
CA ARG A 129 37.26 7.09 -5.21
C ARG A 129 38.61 7.81 -5.05
N PRO A 130 39.66 7.15 -4.53
CA PRO A 130 41.00 7.68 -4.67
C PRO A 130 41.35 7.75 -6.17
N LYS A 131 42.03 8.82 -6.58
CA LYS A 131 42.53 9.02 -7.94
C LYS A 131 43.29 7.80 -8.45
#